data_AF-A0A318END5-F1
#
_entry.id   AF-A0A318END5-F1
#
_cell.length_a   1.000
_cell.length_b   1.000
_cell.length_c   1.000
_cell.angle_alpha   90.00
_cell.angle_beta   90.00
_cell.angle_gamma   90.00
#
_symmetry.space_group_name_H-M   'P 1'
#
loop_
_entity.id
_entity.type
_entity.pdbx_description
1 polymer ?
#
loop_
_entity_poly.entity_id
_entity_poly.type
_entity_poly.pdbx_seq_one_letter_code
_entity_poly.pdbx_strand_id
1 'polypeptide(L)' 'MIPYKQLSLAEIFEDCQNKFDNDKYSFLSLLNETINLDEIVPVSLVTHFHCHYIECR' A
#
# COMPACT_ATOMS: atom_id res chain seq x y z
N MET A 1 -27.07 19.29 7.15
CA MET A 1 -26.15 18.82 6.10
C MET A 1 -24.76 18.83 6.67
N ILE A 2 -24.09 17.67 6.73
CA ILE A 2 -22.67 17.60 7.11
C ILE A 2 -21.90 18.05 5.86
N PRO A 3 -21.03 19.08 5.93
CA PRO A 3 -20.21 19.42 4.79
C PRO A 3 -19.31 18.23 4.52
N TYR A 4 -19.45 17.59 3.36
CA TYR A 4 -18.50 16.59 2.92
C TYR A 4 -17.17 17.33 2.77
N LYS A 5 -16.24 17.13 3.71
CA LYS A 5 -14.91 17.72 3.64
C LYS A 5 -14.24 17.11 2.43
N GLN A 6 -14.30 17.79 1.28
CA GLN A 6 -13.49 17.43 0.13
C GLN A 6 -12.04 17.69 0.52
N LEU A 7 -11.34 16.61 0.85
CA LEU A 7 -9.91 16.67 1.07
C LEU A 7 -9.23 16.90 -0.28
N SER A 8 -8.30 17.84 -0.30
CA SER A 8 -7.41 17.99 -1.43
C SER A 8 -6.51 16.75 -1.56
N LEU A 9 -6.00 16.49 -2.76
CA LEU A 9 -5.05 15.39 -2.98
C LEU A 9 -3.78 15.55 -2.10
N ALA A 10 -3.38 16.79 -1.82
CA ALA A 10 -2.25 17.09 -0.95
C ALA A 10 -2.51 16.67 0.51
N GLU A 11 -3.71 16.96 1.06
CA GLU A 11 -4.07 16.53 2.41
C GLU A 11 -4.17 15.00 2.53
N ILE A 12 -4.70 14.33 1.49
CA ILE A 12 -4.75 12.86 1.46
C ILE A 12 -3.34 12.27 1.43
N PHE A 13 -2.45 12.87 0.64
CA PHE A 13 -1.06 12.44 0.56
C PHE A 13 -0.33 12.65 1.88
N GLU A 14 -0.50 13.80 2.52
CA GLU A 14 0.09 14.11 3.83
C GLU A 14 -0.40 13.14 4.93
N ASP A 15 -1.70 12.84 4.98
CA ASP A 15 -2.26 11.86 5.93
C ASP A 15 -1.69 10.45 5.69
N CYS A 16 -1.57 10.05 4.44
CA CYS A 16 -0.99 8.76 4.07
C CYS A 16 0.50 8.69 4.44
N GLN A 17 1.24 9.78 4.24
CA GLN A 17 2.67 9.90 4.56
C GLN A 17 2.92 9.85 6.07
N ASN A 18 2.09 10.55 6.85
CA ASN A 18 2.12 10.49 8.30
C ASN A 18 1.86 9.07 8.82
N LYS A 19 0.86 8.36 8.27
CA LYS A 19 0.60 6.95 8.60
C LYS A 19 1.78 6.06 8.24
N PHE A 20 2.40 6.25 7.08
CA PHE A 20 3.58 5.49 6.68
C PHE A 20 4.74 5.65 7.68
N ASP A 21 5.00 6.87 8.14
CA ASP A 21 6.11 7.18 9.04
C ASP A 21 5.84 6.73 10.49
N ASN A 22 4.64 6.95 10.99
CA ASN A 22 4.32 6.82 12.42
C ASN A 22 3.49 5.58 12.78
N ASP A 23 2.73 5.01 11.84
CA ASP A 23 1.85 3.85 12.09
C ASP A 23 1.82 2.89 10.89
N LYS A 24 2.90 2.11 10.80
CA LYS A 24 3.09 1.13 9.72
C LYS A 24 1.95 0.13 9.60
N TYR A 25 1.30 -0.26 10.71
CA TYR A 25 0.19 -1.21 10.65
C TYR A 25 -1.04 -0.57 10.01
N SER A 26 -1.39 0.66 10.42
CA SER A 26 -2.47 1.42 9.80
C SER A 26 -2.22 1.65 8.31
N PHE A 27 -0.97 1.97 7.94
CA PHE A 27 -0.58 2.09 6.53
C PHE A 27 -0.75 0.78 5.75
N LEU A 28 -0.31 -0.37 6.29
CA LEU A 28 -0.44 -1.66 5.62
C LEU A 28 -1.90 -2.08 5.45
N SER A 29 -2.76 -1.83 6.43
CA SER A 29 -4.21 -2.06 6.30
C SER A 29 -4.82 -1.21 5.21
N LEU A 30 -4.51 0.09 5.19
CA LEU A 30 -4.97 1.01 4.15
C LEU A 30 -4.51 0.55 2.76
N LEU A 31 -3.23 0.18 2.62
CA LEU A 31 -2.66 -0.31 1.37
C LEU A 31 -3.39 -1.58 0.88
N ASN A 32 -3.64 -2.53 1.78
CA ASN A 32 -4.35 -3.78 1.46
C ASN A 32 -5.81 -3.56 1.04
N GLU A 33 -6.48 -2.56 1.60
CA GLU A 33 -7.87 -2.22 1.27
C GLU A 33 -8.00 -1.43 -0.05
N THR A 34 -7.00 -0.60 -0.38
CA THR A 34 -7.08 0.29 -1.56
C THR A 34 -6.38 -0.25 -2.79
N ILE A 35 -5.40 -1.13 -2.64
CA ILE A 35 -4.57 -1.61 -3.75
C ILE A 35 -4.53 -3.14 -3.75
N ASN A 36 -4.98 -3.76 -4.84
CA ASN A 36 -4.75 -5.18 -5.09
C ASN A 36 -3.32 -5.37 -5.62
N LEU A 37 -2.41 -5.83 -4.77
CA LEU A 37 -1.01 -6.03 -5.13
C LEU A 37 -0.83 -7.08 -6.22
N ASP A 38 -1.71 -8.09 -6.32
CA ASP A 38 -1.61 -9.13 -7.35
C ASP A 38 -1.91 -8.59 -8.77
N GLU A 39 -2.65 -7.48 -8.87
CA GLU A 39 -2.94 -6.82 -10.14
C GLU A 39 -1.83 -5.83 -10.54
N ILE A 40 -1.16 -5.22 -9.57
CA ILE A 40 -0.11 -4.23 -9.84
C ILE A 40 1.26 -4.89 -10.02
N VAL A 41 1.55 -5.94 -9.25
CA VAL A 41 2.86 -6.58 -9.25
C VAL A 41 2.94 -7.54 -10.43
N PRO A 42 3.87 -7.34 -11.37
CA PRO A 42 4.05 -8.27 -12.48
C PRO A 42 4.44 -9.67 -11.98
N VAL A 43 3.87 -10.71 -12.59
CA VAL A 43 4.15 -12.12 -12.27
C VAL A 43 5.64 -12.44 -12.37
N SER A 44 6.39 -11.78 -13.26
CA SER A 44 7.84 -11.92 -13.37
C SER A 44 8.58 -11.50 -12.10
N LEU A 45 8.12 -10.44 -11.44
CA LEU A 45 8.68 -9.95 -10.19
C LEU A 45 8.38 -10.93 -9.05
N VAL A 46 7.12 -11.35 -8.92
CA VAL A 46 6.68 -12.37 -7.95
C VAL A 46 7.50 -13.65 -8.09
N THR A 47 7.64 -14.16 -9.31
CA THR A 47 8.39 -15.39 -9.60
C THR A 47 9.87 -15.24 -9.24
N HIS A 48 10.51 -14.12 -9.58
CA HIS A 48 11.91 -13.88 -9.23
C HIS A 48 12.13 -13.90 -7.70
N PHE A 49 11.24 -13.27 -6.92
CA PHE A 49 11.35 -13.25 -5.46
C PHE A 49 11.05 -14.60 -4.80
N HIS A 50 10.02 -15.32 -5.26
CA HIS A 50 9.68 -16.62 -4.70
C HIS A 50 10.63 -17.74 -5.12
N CYS A 51 11.16 -17.71 -6.35
CA CYS A 51 12.12 -18.70 -6.82
C CYS A 51 13.44 -18.61 -6.03
N HIS A 52 13.90 -17.38 -5.73
CA HIS A 52 15.04 -17.16 -4.84
C HIS A 52 14.83 -17.71 -3.42
N TYR A 53 13.60 -17.63 -2.90
CA TYR A 53 13.24 -18.21 -1.61
C TYR A 53 13.19 -19.75 -1.62
N ILE A 54 12.78 -20.36 -2.74
CA ILE A 54 12.71 -21.82 -2.90
C ILE A 54 14.11 -22.42 -3.14
N GLU A 55 15.00 -21.74 -3.88
CA GLU A 55 16.38 -22.20 -4.10
C GLU A 55 17.28 -22.08 -2.85
N CYS A 56 16.93 -21.22 -1.89
CA CYS A 56 17.65 -21.10 -0.61
C CYS A 56 17.17 -22.09 0.48
N ARG A 57 16.38 -23.11 0.12
CA ARG A 57 15.91 -24.17 1.02
C ARG A 57 16.53 -25.52 0.70
#